data_AF-A0A4W5MUS9-F1
#
_entry.id   AF-A0A4W5MUS9-F1
#
_cell.length_a   1.000
_cell.length_b   1.000
_cell.length_c   1.000
_cell.angle_alpha   90.00
_cell.angle_beta   90.00
_cell.angle_gamma   90.00
#
_symmetry.space_group_name_H-M   'P 1'
#
loop_
_entity.id
_entity.type
_entity.pdbx_description
1 polymer ?
#
loop_
_entity_poly.entity_id
_entity_poly.type
_entity_poly.pdbx_seq_one_letter_code
_entity_poly.pdbx_strand_id
1 'polypeptide(L)'
;MSWRGYSHWRENRLDYWSEYIHVRMHTRLILQHHLMCVCVSVCRNLRKTESRKTKLEEQLNSVGQKVNELKEKFQSRTTEAAKLEAEVSKAQETIQAAEQLIHQLDGEHTRWNAQVDEITEELDTLPRRAMLAAAFITYLSAAPEDRRRNSLETWMMASGLQKFDLRHFLCSESEQLIWKSEGLPSDDLSMENALVILQVTYSPLSLYSKAFNGMGNICLHYQSK
;
A
#
# COMPACT_ATOMS: atom_id res chain seq x y z
N MET A 1 -60.91 -105.76 -68.19
CA MET A 1 -60.55 -104.71 -67.19
C MET A 1 -59.06 -104.83 -66.91
N SER A 2 -58.28 -103.82 -67.32
CA SER A 2 -56.83 -103.92 -67.51
C SER A 2 -56.04 -103.75 -66.21
N TRP A 3 -55.36 -104.81 -65.78
CA TRP A 3 -54.37 -104.81 -64.69
C TRP A 3 -53.21 -103.83 -64.93
N ARG A 4 -52.99 -103.36 -66.17
CA ARG A 4 -51.99 -102.32 -66.47
C ARG A 4 -52.34 -100.96 -65.87
N GLY A 5 -53.63 -100.66 -65.66
CA GLY A 5 -54.04 -99.39 -65.04
C GLY A 5 -53.70 -99.32 -63.55
N TYR A 6 -53.72 -100.47 -62.85
CA TYR A 6 -53.49 -100.52 -61.40
C TYR A 6 -52.00 -100.48 -61.03
N SER A 7 -51.13 -101.10 -61.84
CA SER A 7 -49.67 -100.95 -61.69
C SER A 7 -49.23 -99.52 -62.00
N HIS A 8 -49.71 -98.95 -63.11
CA HIS A 8 -49.40 -97.56 -63.49
C HIS A 8 -49.90 -96.54 -62.45
N TRP A 9 -51.06 -96.77 -61.84
CA TRP A 9 -51.57 -95.93 -60.75
C TRP A 9 -50.79 -96.08 -59.43
N ARG A 10 -50.21 -97.26 -59.15
CA ARG A 10 -49.38 -97.50 -57.96
C ARG A 10 -48.00 -96.83 -58.11
N GLU A 11 -47.41 -96.92 -59.30
CA GLU A 11 -46.11 -96.31 -59.65
C GLU A 11 -46.20 -94.78 -59.65
N ASN A 12 -47.21 -94.20 -60.31
CA ASN A 12 -47.48 -92.76 -60.27
C ASN A 12 -47.70 -92.23 -58.85
N ARG A 13 -48.22 -93.05 -57.92
CA ARG A 13 -48.40 -92.63 -56.53
C ARG A 13 -47.09 -92.65 -55.74
N LEU A 14 -46.23 -93.62 -55.98
CA LEU A 14 -44.90 -93.68 -55.36
C LEU A 14 -44.02 -92.53 -55.87
N ASP A 15 -44.09 -92.22 -57.17
CA ASP A 15 -43.41 -91.05 -57.75
C ASP A 15 -43.95 -89.74 -57.17
N TYR A 16 -45.27 -89.61 -57.02
CA TYR A 16 -45.88 -88.44 -56.38
C TYR A 16 -45.48 -88.26 -54.91
N TRP A 17 -45.42 -89.35 -54.13
CA TRP A 17 -44.96 -89.29 -52.75
C TRP A 17 -43.45 -89.01 -52.65
N SER A 18 -42.66 -89.54 -53.59
CA SER A 18 -41.22 -89.26 -53.71
C SER A 18 -40.99 -87.78 -54.04
N GLU A 19 -41.65 -87.24 -55.06
CA GLU A 19 -41.61 -85.81 -55.40
C GLU A 19 -42.11 -84.94 -54.25
N TYR A 20 -43.20 -85.32 -53.58
CA TYR A 20 -43.73 -84.57 -52.44
C TYR A 20 -42.72 -84.52 -51.29
N ILE A 21 -42.05 -85.64 -50.96
CA ILE A 21 -41.00 -85.67 -49.94
C ILE A 21 -39.81 -84.82 -50.38
N HIS A 22 -39.41 -84.89 -51.65
CA HIS A 22 -38.28 -84.12 -52.19
C HIS A 22 -38.56 -82.61 -52.18
N VAL A 23 -39.73 -82.19 -52.66
CA VAL A 23 -40.21 -80.79 -52.65
C VAL A 23 -40.33 -80.30 -51.21
N ARG A 24 -40.83 -81.11 -50.28
CA ARG A 24 -40.95 -80.76 -48.86
C ARG A 24 -39.59 -80.65 -48.16
N MET A 25 -38.61 -81.50 -48.48
CA MET A 25 -37.23 -81.36 -48.02
C MET A 25 -36.56 -80.11 -48.61
N HIS A 26 -36.73 -79.87 -49.90
CA HIS A 26 -36.13 -78.74 -50.61
C HIS A 26 -36.69 -77.40 -50.13
N THR A 27 -38.01 -77.28 -49.97
CA THR A 27 -38.66 -76.09 -49.39
C THR A 27 -38.24 -75.86 -47.94
N ARG A 28 -38.06 -76.91 -47.14
CA ARG A 28 -37.54 -76.80 -45.76
C ARG A 28 -36.10 -76.28 -45.74
N LEU A 29 -35.22 -76.79 -46.61
CA LEU A 29 -33.85 -76.31 -46.78
C LEU A 29 -33.78 -74.86 -47.24
N ILE A 30 -34.61 -74.47 -48.23
CA ILE A 30 -34.71 -73.08 -48.70
C ILE A 30 -35.15 -72.15 -47.57
N LEU A 31 -36.20 -72.52 -46.82
CA LEU A 31 -36.67 -71.75 -45.68
C LEU A 31 -35.59 -71.62 -44.59
N GLN A 32 -34.86 -72.70 -44.30
CA GLN A 32 -33.77 -72.69 -43.33
C GLN A 32 -32.61 -71.78 -43.79
N HIS A 33 -32.25 -71.83 -45.07
CA HIS A 33 -31.24 -70.95 -45.66
C HIS A 33 -31.68 -69.49 -45.64
N HIS A 34 -32.93 -69.19 -46.01
CA HIS A 34 -33.49 -67.84 -45.94
C HIS A 34 -33.49 -67.29 -44.51
N LEU A 35 -33.93 -68.11 -43.54
CA LEU A 35 -33.94 -67.75 -42.13
C LEU A 35 -32.52 -67.48 -41.61
N MET A 36 -31.55 -68.30 -42.01
CA MET A 36 -30.15 -68.12 -41.64
C MET A 36 -29.54 -66.87 -42.30
N CYS A 37 -29.87 -66.59 -43.57
CA CYS A 37 -29.42 -65.39 -44.27
C CYS A 37 -29.98 -64.10 -43.63
N VAL A 38 -31.27 -64.11 -43.28
CA VAL A 38 -31.93 -63.01 -42.54
C VAL A 38 -31.32 -62.85 -41.15
N CYS A 39 -31.08 -63.94 -40.42
CA CYS A 39 -30.46 -63.90 -39.10
C CYS A 39 -29.03 -63.30 -39.17
N VAL A 40 -28.22 -63.75 -40.14
CA VAL A 40 -26.87 -63.22 -40.38
C VAL A 40 -26.91 -61.72 -40.75
N SER A 41 -27.86 -61.32 -41.59
CA SER A 41 -28.08 -59.91 -41.96
C SER A 41 -28.40 -59.03 -40.75
N VAL A 42 -29.36 -59.47 -39.91
CA VAL A 42 -29.77 -58.76 -38.69
C VAL A 42 -28.61 -58.69 -37.70
N CYS A 43 -27.90 -59.79 -37.45
CA CYS A 43 -26.72 -59.80 -36.57
C CYS A 43 -25.58 -58.91 -37.09
N ARG A 44 -25.42 -58.77 -38.41
CA ARG A 44 -24.43 -57.87 -39.01
C ARG A 44 -24.82 -56.41 -38.78
N ASN A 45 -26.09 -56.07 -38.99
CA ASN A 45 -26.58 -54.71 -38.80
C ASN A 45 -26.56 -54.30 -37.32
N LEU A 46 -26.93 -55.21 -36.41
CA LEU A 46 -26.84 -54.97 -34.96
C LEU A 46 -25.39 -54.68 -34.54
N ARG A 47 -24.42 -55.49 -34.98
CA ARG A 47 -22.99 -55.24 -34.73
C ARG A 47 -22.50 -53.90 -35.29
N LYS A 48 -22.97 -53.49 -36.47
CA LYS A 48 -22.66 -52.17 -37.04
C LYS A 48 -23.22 -51.04 -36.18
N THR A 49 -24.45 -51.17 -35.69
CA THR A 49 -25.08 -50.15 -34.84
C THR A 49 -24.41 -50.09 -33.47
N GLU A 50 -24.11 -51.23 -32.85
CA GLU A 50 -23.36 -51.29 -31.59
C GLU A 50 -21.98 -50.65 -31.71
N SER A 51 -21.20 -51.00 -32.75
CA SER A 51 -19.88 -50.38 -32.96
C SER A 51 -19.93 -48.88 -33.25
N ARG A 52 -21.02 -48.37 -33.83
CA ARG A 52 -21.23 -46.92 -33.99
C ARG A 52 -21.57 -46.26 -32.66
N LYS A 53 -22.41 -46.91 -31.85
CA LYS A 53 -22.78 -46.44 -30.51
C LYS A 53 -21.54 -46.33 -29.62
N THR A 54 -20.71 -47.39 -29.56
CA THR A 54 -19.50 -47.39 -28.74
C THR A 54 -18.50 -46.29 -29.17
N LYS A 55 -18.31 -46.08 -30.47
CA LYS A 55 -17.46 -44.99 -30.99
C LYS A 55 -17.96 -43.61 -30.58
N LEU A 56 -19.28 -43.38 -30.63
CA LEU A 56 -19.86 -42.11 -30.21
C LEU A 56 -19.74 -41.91 -28.70
N GLU A 57 -19.90 -42.97 -27.90
CA GLU A 57 -19.69 -42.94 -26.44
C GLU A 57 -18.23 -42.63 -26.09
N GLU A 58 -17.26 -43.23 -26.79
CA GLU A 58 -15.84 -42.93 -26.64
C GLU A 58 -15.51 -41.47 -27.00
N GLN A 59 -16.05 -40.96 -28.10
CA GLN A 59 -15.87 -39.56 -28.51
C GLN A 59 -16.50 -38.60 -27.49
N LEU A 60 -17.70 -38.91 -26.99
CA LEU A 60 -18.38 -38.11 -25.98
C LEU A 60 -17.57 -38.06 -24.67
N ASN A 61 -17.03 -39.20 -24.24
CA ASN A 61 -16.15 -39.27 -23.07
C ASN A 61 -14.86 -38.46 -23.28
N SER A 62 -14.23 -38.56 -24.46
CA SER A 62 -13.02 -37.79 -24.78
C SER A 62 -13.27 -36.27 -24.77
N VAL A 63 -14.40 -35.83 -25.33
CA VAL A 63 -14.80 -34.42 -25.29
C VAL A 63 -15.11 -34.00 -23.85
N GLY A 64 -15.82 -34.83 -23.08
CA GLY A 64 -16.09 -34.59 -21.66
C GLY A 64 -14.83 -34.39 -20.83
N GLN A 65 -13.81 -35.23 -21.03
CA GLN A 65 -12.51 -35.07 -20.39
C GLN A 65 -11.84 -33.74 -20.76
N LYS A 66 -11.80 -33.39 -22.05
CA LYS A 66 -11.23 -32.10 -22.51
C LYS A 66 -11.97 -30.89 -21.95
N VAL A 67 -13.29 -30.95 -21.86
CA VAL A 67 -14.10 -29.87 -21.27
C VAL A 67 -13.76 -29.71 -19.78
N ASN A 68 -13.60 -30.81 -19.05
CA ASN A 68 -13.21 -30.77 -17.64
C ASN A 68 -11.81 -30.18 -17.45
N GLU A 69 -10.82 -30.62 -18.24
CA GLU A 69 -9.46 -30.05 -18.20
C GLU A 69 -9.44 -28.54 -18.49
N LEU A 70 -10.21 -28.10 -19.49
CA LEU A 70 -10.30 -26.68 -19.83
C LEU A 70 -11.00 -25.88 -18.71
N LYS A 71 -12.01 -26.47 -18.08
CA LYS A 71 -12.72 -25.85 -16.95
C LYS A 71 -11.80 -25.68 -15.74
N GLU A 72 -10.99 -26.68 -15.41
CA GLU A 72 -10.00 -26.61 -14.33
C GLU A 72 -8.93 -25.54 -14.62
N LYS A 73 -8.38 -25.53 -15.85
CA LYS A 73 -7.41 -24.52 -16.27
C LYS A 73 -8.00 -23.11 -16.22
N PHE A 74 -9.25 -22.94 -16.66
CA PHE A 74 -9.94 -21.67 -16.61
C PHE A 74 -10.13 -21.20 -15.17
N GLN A 75 -10.62 -22.07 -14.28
CA GLN A 75 -10.79 -21.75 -12.86
C GLN A 75 -9.45 -21.35 -12.22
N SER A 76 -8.38 -22.12 -12.45
CA SER A 76 -7.05 -21.80 -11.95
C SER A 76 -6.58 -20.42 -12.40
N ARG A 77 -6.67 -20.13 -13.71
CA ARG A 77 -6.23 -18.83 -14.27
C ARG A 77 -7.08 -17.66 -13.76
N THR A 78 -8.38 -17.84 -13.60
CA THR A 78 -9.25 -16.81 -13.04
C THR A 78 -8.90 -16.52 -11.58
N THR A 79 -8.60 -17.55 -10.78
CA THR A 79 -8.15 -17.34 -9.39
C THR A 79 -6.79 -16.65 -9.31
N GLU A 80 -5.88 -16.96 -10.23
CA GLU A 80 -4.57 -16.31 -10.29
C GLU A 80 -4.68 -14.85 -10.73
N ALA A 81 -5.51 -14.56 -11.74
CA ALA A 81 -5.78 -13.19 -12.17
C ALA A 81 -6.38 -12.34 -11.04
N ALA A 82 -7.36 -12.85 -10.30
CA ALA A 82 -7.95 -12.14 -9.17
C ALA A 82 -6.94 -11.87 -8.03
N LYS A 83 -6.00 -12.79 -7.79
CA LYS A 83 -4.91 -12.56 -6.83
C LYS A 83 -3.97 -11.46 -7.29
N LEU A 84 -3.55 -11.48 -8.56
CA LEU A 84 -2.68 -10.46 -9.12
C LEU A 84 -3.35 -9.08 -9.11
N GLU A 85 -4.65 -8.99 -9.42
CA GLU A 85 -5.42 -7.75 -9.33
C GLU A 85 -5.43 -7.19 -7.89
N ALA A 86 -5.62 -8.04 -6.89
CA ALA A 86 -5.57 -7.64 -5.48
C ALA A 86 -4.17 -7.15 -5.05
N GLU A 87 -3.11 -7.83 -5.50
CA GLU A 87 -1.72 -7.42 -5.23
C GLU A 87 -1.38 -6.08 -5.88
N VAL A 88 -1.82 -5.88 -7.13
CA VAL A 88 -1.66 -4.60 -7.84
C VAL A 88 -2.40 -3.47 -7.13
N SER A 89 -3.65 -3.71 -6.70
CA SER A 89 -4.41 -2.70 -5.93
C SER A 89 -3.68 -2.30 -4.66
N LYS A 90 -3.17 -3.27 -3.90
CA LYS A 90 -2.41 -3.03 -2.68
C LYS A 90 -1.10 -2.27 -2.94
N ALA A 91 -0.40 -2.61 -4.02
CA ALA A 91 0.81 -1.89 -4.42
C ALA A 91 0.48 -0.43 -4.79
N GLN A 92 -0.62 -0.20 -5.52
CA GLN A 92 -1.08 1.13 -5.90
C GLN A 92 -1.40 1.99 -4.67
N GLU A 93 -2.12 1.44 -3.69
CA GLU A 93 -2.40 2.11 -2.41
C GLU A 93 -1.11 2.49 -1.66
N THR A 94 -0.13 1.59 -1.67
CA THR A 94 1.18 1.83 -1.03
C THR A 94 1.94 2.95 -1.73
N ILE A 95 1.94 2.96 -3.07
CA ILE A 95 2.57 4.01 -3.88
C ILE A 95 1.90 5.35 -3.60
N GLN A 96 0.56 5.40 -3.59
CA GLN A 96 -0.18 6.63 -3.32
C GLN A 96 0.14 7.19 -1.92
N ALA A 97 0.23 6.33 -0.91
CA ALA A 97 0.64 6.74 0.43
C ALA A 97 2.08 7.28 0.46
N ALA A 98 3.01 6.62 -0.26
CA ALA A 98 4.39 7.08 -0.36
C ALA A 98 4.50 8.43 -1.09
N GLU A 99 3.75 8.64 -2.17
CA GLU A 99 3.69 9.91 -2.91
C GLU A 99 3.19 11.06 -2.02
N GLN A 100 2.14 10.81 -1.24
CA GLN A 100 1.64 11.79 -0.27
C GLN A 100 2.71 12.18 0.76
N LEU A 101 3.44 11.20 1.29
CA LEU A 101 4.53 11.45 2.23
C LEU A 101 5.65 12.26 1.57
N ILE A 102 6.06 11.90 0.34
CA ILE A 102 7.09 12.64 -0.39
C ILE A 102 6.68 14.10 -0.58
N HIS A 103 5.42 14.36 -0.96
CA HIS A 103 4.92 15.72 -1.09
C HIS A 103 4.93 16.51 0.22
N GLN A 104 4.60 15.88 1.36
CA GLN A 104 4.70 16.52 2.67
C GLN A 104 6.16 16.78 3.05
N LEU A 105 7.07 15.85 2.74
CA LEU A 105 8.49 15.98 3.03
C LEU A 105 9.17 17.08 2.20
N ASP A 106 8.72 17.33 0.97
CA ASP A 106 9.32 18.35 0.10
C ASP A 106 9.15 19.79 0.66
N GLY A 107 7.97 20.06 1.21
CA GLY A 107 7.69 21.32 1.91
C GLY A 107 8.55 21.47 3.18
N GLU A 108 8.65 20.41 3.98
CA GLU A 108 9.49 20.40 5.18
C GLU A 108 10.98 20.53 4.85
N HIS A 109 11.45 19.89 3.78
CA HIS A 109 12.83 19.99 3.31
C HIS A 109 13.20 21.43 2.95
N THR A 110 12.34 22.15 2.23
CA THR A 110 12.56 23.57 1.91
C THR A 110 12.63 24.42 3.19
N ARG A 111 11.71 24.18 4.14
CA ARG A 111 11.69 24.87 5.43
C ARG A 111 12.95 24.61 6.25
N TRP A 112 13.40 23.36 6.34
CA TRP A 112 14.60 23.00 7.09
C TRP A 112 15.85 23.61 6.46
N ASN A 113 15.96 23.64 5.13
CA ASN A 113 17.08 24.30 4.47
C ASN A 113 17.13 25.80 4.80
N ALA A 114 15.99 26.50 4.74
CA ALA A 114 15.94 27.91 5.14
C ALA A 114 16.34 28.13 6.61
N GLN A 115 15.91 27.23 7.52
CA GLN A 115 16.31 27.29 8.92
C GLN A 115 17.81 27.01 9.12
N VAL A 116 18.40 26.11 8.35
CA VAL A 116 19.84 25.83 8.39
C VAL A 116 20.63 27.06 7.92
N ASP A 117 20.17 27.72 6.86
CA ASP A 117 20.80 28.95 6.37
C ASP A 117 20.73 30.08 7.42
N GLU A 118 19.56 30.28 8.05
CA GLU A 118 19.36 31.26 9.12
C GLU A 118 20.28 30.98 10.33
N ILE A 119 20.31 29.74 10.80
CA ILE A 119 21.18 29.33 11.93
C ILE A 119 22.65 29.51 11.56
N THR A 120 23.04 29.26 10.31
CA THR A 120 24.43 29.43 9.85
C THR A 120 24.84 30.90 9.87
N GLU A 121 23.96 31.81 9.42
CA GLU A 121 24.19 33.25 9.49
C GLU A 121 24.24 33.75 10.95
N GLU A 122 23.35 33.25 11.80
CA GLU A 122 23.37 33.55 13.23
C GLU A 122 24.67 33.06 13.89
N LEU A 123 25.16 31.88 13.52
CA LEU A 123 26.39 31.32 14.06
C LEU A 123 27.63 32.12 13.65
N ASP A 124 27.69 32.65 12.41
CA ASP A 124 28.80 33.54 11.98
C ASP A 124 28.82 34.85 12.78
N THR A 125 27.65 35.39 13.10
CA THR A 125 27.51 36.64 13.83
C THR A 125 27.57 36.46 15.36
N LEU A 126 27.42 35.22 15.86
CA LEU A 126 27.34 34.88 17.27
C LEU A 126 28.54 35.38 18.10
N PRO A 127 29.81 35.22 17.69
CA PRO A 127 30.95 35.69 18.49
C PRO A 127 30.92 37.20 18.73
N ARG A 128 30.51 37.97 17.71
CA ARG A 128 30.39 39.44 17.80
C ARG A 128 29.23 39.83 18.73
N ARG A 129 28.07 39.19 18.57
CA ARG A 129 26.89 39.41 19.44
C ARG A 129 27.18 39.05 20.90
N ALA A 130 27.84 37.91 21.15
CA ALA A 130 28.24 37.47 22.48
C ALA A 130 29.24 38.43 23.14
N MET A 131 30.22 38.93 22.38
CA MET A 131 31.18 39.92 22.87
C MET A 131 30.49 41.21 23.30
N LEU A 132 29.56 41.74 22.49
CA LEU A 132 28.78 42.93 22.81
C LEU A 132 27.92 42.73 24.06
N ALA A 133 27.27 41.56 24.18
CA ALA A 133 26.47 41.22 25.35
C ALA A 133 27.32 41.17 26.62
N ALA A 134 28.47 40.50 26.58
CA ALA A 134 29.39 40.41 27.72
C ALA A 134 29.94 41.80 28.12
N ALA A 135 30.30 42.63 27.15
CA ALA A 135 30.77 44.00 27.39
C ALA A 135 29.66 44.86 28.02
N PHE A 136 28.41 44.72 27.58
CA PHE A 136 27.28 45.43 28.16
C PHE A 136 27.09 45.06 29.64
N ILE A 137 27.00 43.77 29.95
CA ILE A 137 26.78 43.30 31.33
C ILE A 137 27.93 43.76 32.24
N THR A 138 29.16 43.72 31.75
CA THR A 138 30.37 44.04 32.55
C THR A 138 30.56 45.55 32.76
N TYR A 139 30.40 46.37 31.72
CA TYR A 139 30.78 47.80 31.78
C TYR A 139 29.60 48.77 31.84
N LEU A 140 28.41 48.37 31.37
CA LEU A 140 27.26 49.27 31.22
C LEU A 140 26.12 48.98 32.20
N SER A 141 26.25 47.94 33.04
CA SER A 141 25.26 47.56 34.06
C SER A 141 24.84 48.74 34.97
N ALA A 142 25.79 49.56 35.42
CA ALA A 142 25.52 50.73 36.27
C ALA A 142 25.42 52.07 35.51
N ALA A 143 25.51 52.06 34.18
CA ALA A 143 25.45 53.27 33.37
C ALA A 143 23.99 53.73 33.12
N PRO A 144 23.74 55.04 32.95
CA PRO A 144 22.42 55.53 32.55
C PRO A 144 22.09 55.17 31.10
N GLU A 145 20.81 55.13 30.76
CA GLU A 145 20.26 54.69 29.46
C GLU A 145 20.95 55.37 28.27
N ASP A 146 21.15 56.69 28.30
CA ASP A 146 21.80 57.43 27.22
C ASP A 146 23.23 56.95 26.94
N ARG A 147 23.99 56.65 28.01
CA ARG A 147 25.35 56.12 27.86
C ARG A 147 25.34 54.68 27.36
N ARG A 148 24.33 53.88 27.74
CA ARG A 148 24.16 52.51 27.22
C ARG A 148 23.94 52.54 25.71
N ARG A 149 22.98 53.35 25.25
CA ARG A 149 22.64 53.52 23.82
C ARG A 149 23.85 53.97 23.00
N ASN A 150 24.50 55.06 23.40
CA ASN A 150 25.65 55.60 22.67
C ASN A 150 26.83 54.61 22.59
N SER A 151 27.08 53.87 23.67
CA SER A 151 28.18 52.88 23.72
C SER A 151 27.86 51.67 22.85
N LEU A 152 26.62 51.15 22.90
CA LEU A 152 26.17 50.05 22.05
C LEU A 152 26.24 50.40 20.57
N GLU A 153 25.77 51.58 20.16
CA GLU A 153 25.87 52.04 18.77
C GLU A 153 27.33 52.11 18.30
N THR A 154 28.21 52.65 19.14
CA THR A 154 29.65 52.72 18.84
C THR A 154 30.27 51.34 18.68
N TRP A 155 29.95 50.41 19.58
CA TRP A 155 30.49 49.05 19.54
C TRP A 155 29.92 48.21 18.40
N MET A 156 28.66 48.43 18.01
CA MET A 156 28.06 47.82 16.82
C MET A 156 28.78 48.27 15.54
N MET A 157 29.03 49.58 15.39
CA MET A 157 29.80 50.12 14.27
C MET A 157 31.22 49.54 14.23
N ALA A 158 31.90 49.46 15.38
CA ALA A 158 33.26 48.92 15.46
C ALA A 158 33.35 47.41 15.19
N SER A 159 32.30 46.65 15.53
CA SER A 159 32.22 45.20 15.28
C SER A 159 31.69 44.85 13.89
N GLY A 160 31.26 45.83 13.09
CA GLY A 160 30.67 45.60 11.77
C GLY A 160 29.29 44.94 11.81
N LEU A 161 28.60 44.99 12.96
CA LEU A 161 27.29 44.38 13.13
C LEU A 161 26.19 45.40 12.82
N GLN A 162 25.36 45.14 11.81
CA GLN A 162 24.33 46.11 11.37
C GLN A 162 23.20 46.31 12.39
N LYS A 163 22.81 45.25 13.10
CA LYS A 163 21.72 45.29 14.09
C LYS A 163 22.02 44.34 15.25
N PHE A 164 21.95 44.85 16.47
CA PHE A 164 22.05 44.08 17.71
C PHE A 164 20.93 44.51 18.64
N ASP A 165 20.11 43.56 19.10
CA ASP A 165 19.22 43.79 20.22
C ASP A 165 19.62 42.85 21.36
N LEU A 166 20.17 43.45 22.42
CA LEU A 166 20.64 42.73 23.59
C LEU A 166 19.52 41.90 24.24
N ARG A 167 18.28 42.42 24.25
CA ARG A 167 17.16 41.79 24.96
C ARG A 167 16.75 40.50 24.29
N HIS A 168 16.57 40.57 22.97
CA HIS A 168 16.25 39.39 22.16
C HIS A 168 17.39 38.38 22.12
N PHE A 169 18.65 38.83 22.25
CA PHE A 169 19.80 37.94 22.27
C PHE A 169 19.95 37.17 23.60
N LEU A 170 19.68 37.80 24.73
CA LEU A 170 19.88 37.21 26.06
C LEU A 170 18.63 36.60 26.68
N CYS A 171 17.45 36.88 26.14
CA CYS A 171 16.17 36.46 26.72
C CYS A 171 15.11 36.23 25.65
N SER A 172 14.37 35.13 25.82
CA SER A 172 13.26 34.78 24.94
C SER A 172 12.04 35.66 25.20
N GLU A 173 11.18 35.85 24.20
CA GLU A 173 9.94 36.61 24.35
C GLU A 173 9.05 36.03 25.47
N SER A 174 9.03 34.71 25.62
CA SER A 174 8.33 34.00 26.68
C SER A 174 8.79 34.42 28.08
N GLU A 175 10.11 34.54 28.30
CA GLU A 175 10.67 34.98 29.58
C GLU A 175 10.36 36.46 29.86
N GLN A 176 10.42 37.31 28.83
CA GLN A 176 10.01 38.71 28.95
C GLN A 176 8.52 38.83 29.35
N LEU A 177 7.66 37.97 28.82
CA LEU A 177 6.23 37.91 29.20
C LEU A 177 6.03 37.47 30.64
N ILE A 178 6.83 36.50 31.12
CA ILE A 178 6.81 36.07 32.51
C ILE A 178 7.15 37.25 33.43
N TRP A 179 8.23 37.98 33.15
CA TRP A 179 8.63 39.12 33.99
C TRP A 179 7.56 40.22 34.03
N LYS A 180 6.93 40.50 32.88
CA LYS A 180 5.80 41.42 32.81
C LYS A 180 4.62 40.94 33.66
N SER A 181 4.32 39.64 33.63
CA SER A 181 3.25 39.06 34.45
C SER A 181 3.55 39.10 35.95
N GLU A 182 4.82 39.08 36.33
CA GLU A 182 5.28 39.19 37.72
C GLU A 182 5.39 40.64 38.22
N GLY A 183 5.06 41.62 37.39
CA GLY A 183 4.98 43.04 37.76
C GLY A 183 6.22 43.86 37.37
N LEU A 184 7.11 43.34 36.52
CA LEU A 184 8.19 44.15 35.95
C LEU A 184 7.61 45.19 34.97
N PRO A 185 7.95 46.48 35.13
CA PRO A 185 7.61 47.51 34.15
C PRO A 185 8.11 47.16 32.74
N SER A 186 7.32 47.50 31.72
CA SER A 186 7.64 47.20 30.31
C SER A 186 8.58 48.19 29.64
N ASP A 187 9.21 49.11 30.40
CA ASP A 187 10.19 50.04 29.85
C ASP A 187 11.53 49.35 29.57
N ASP A 188 12.26 49.88 28.59
CA ASP A 188 13.51 49.30 28.10
C ASP A 188 14.58 49.22 29.22
N LEU A 189 14.65 50.24 30.08
CA LEU A 189 15.60 50.30 31.19
C LEU A 189 15.32 49.21 32.23
N SER A 190 14.06 49.01 32.63
CA SER A 190 13.65 47.96 33.56
C SER A 190 13.94 46.56 33.01
N MET A 191 13.69 46.34 31.71
CA MET A 191 14.00 45.08 31.03
C MET A 191 15.52 44.82 30.95
N GLU A 192 16.31 45.83 30.59
CA GLU A 192 17.78 45.72 30.58
C GLU A 192 18.35 45.44 31.97
N ASN A 193 17.81 46.09 33.00
CA ASN A 193 18.23 45.86 34.38
C ASN A 193 17.90 44.43 34.83
N ALA A 194 16.74 43.89 34.43
CA ALA A 194 16.37 42.51 34.72
C ALA A 194 17.39 41.52 34.14
N LEU A 195 17.80 41.74 32.88
CA LEU A 195 18.79 40.92 32.20
C LEU A 195 20.14 40.94 32.92
N VAL A 196 20.61 42.13 33.30
CA VAL A 196 21.88 42.26 34.03
C VAL A 196 21.83 41.51 35.37
N ILE A 197 20.73 41.64 36.12
CA ILE A 197 20.59 40.99 37.44
C ILE A 197 20.61 39.46 37.31
N LEU A 198 19.97 38.90 36.29
CA LEU A 198 19.93 37.45 36.08
C LEU A 198 21.27 36.86 35.63
N GLN A 199 22.12 37.66 34.95
CA GLN A 199 23.40 37.21 34.41
C GLN A 199 24.58 37.44 35.36
N VAL A 200 24.45 38.32 36.35
CA VAL A 200 25.53 38.62 37.31
C VAL A 200 25.51 37.59 38.45
N THR A 201 26.53 36.72 38.49
CA THR A 201 26.67 35.63 39.49
C THR A 201 27.03 36.13 40.91
N TYR A 202 27.49 37.38 41.05
CA TYR A 202 27.80 37.97 42.35
C TYR A 202 26.67 38.87 42.83
N SER A 203 26.20 38.63 44.05
CA SER A 203 25.13 39.39 44.73
C SER A 203 25.19 40.87 44.37
N PRO A 204 24.19 41.44 43.65
CA PRO A 204 24.30 42.78 43.12
C PRO A 204 24.24 43.77 44.28
N LEU A 205 25.43 44.23 44.69
CA LEU A 205 25.64 45.07 45.86
C LEU A 205 24.92 46.42 45.67
N SER A 206 23.90 46.65 46.49
CA SER A 206 23.45 47.95 47.04
C SER A 206 23.01 49.09 46.12
N LEU A 207 23.19 49.02 44.79
CA LEU A 207 22.86 50.13 43.86
C LEU A 207 21.47 50.00 43.19
N TYR A 208 20.82 48.83 43.27
CA TYR A 208 19.55 48.57 42.58
C TYR A 208 18.28 48.81 43.42
N SER A 209 18.37 49.46 44.58
CA SER A 209 17.27 49.54 45.56
C SER A 209 15.99 50.24 45.07
N LYS A 210 16.03 50.99 43.96
CA LYS A 210 14.84 51.58 43.32
C LYS A 210 14.21 50.70 42.24
N ALA A 211 14.94 49.76 41.65
CA ALA A 211 14.43 48.80 40.65
C ALA A 211 13.83 47.52 41.28
N PHE A 212 14.00 47.36 42.60
CA PHE A 212 13.57 46.15 43.33
C PHE A 212 12.06 46.03 43.59
N ASN A 213 11.27 47.10 43.41
CA ASN A 213 9.81 47.02 43.55
C ASN A 213 9.22 46.26 42.36
N GLY A 214 9.06 44.94 42.50
CA GLY A 214 8.49 44.03 41.50
C GLY A 214 9.40 42.87 41.10
N MET A 215 10.73 42.99 41.31
CA MET A 215 11.71 41.97 40.91
C MET A 215 12.00 40.89 41.96
N GLY A 216 11.49 41.05 43.19
CA GLY A 216 11.70 40.07 44.26
C GLY A 216 11.20 38.66 43.89
N ASN A 217 10.07 38.58 43.19
CA ASN A 217 9.51 37.30 42.74
C ASN A 217 10.34 36.67 41.60
N ILE A 218 10.85 37.47 40.67
CA ILE A 218 11.68 37.00 39.54
C ILE A 218 13.00 36.41 40.04
N CYS A 219 13.69 37.09 40.95
CA CYS A 219 14.93 36.57 41.54
C CYS A 219 14.69 35.27 42.31
N LEU A 220 13.58 35.17 43.07
CA LEU A 220 13.20 33.94 43.78
C LEU A 220 12.83 32.80 42.82
N HIS A 221 12.16 33.09 41.70
CA HIS A 221 11.82 32.10 40.67
C HIS A 221 13.07 31.42 40.09
N TYR A 222 14.11 32.21 39.81
CA TYR A 222 15.35 31.72 39.20
C TYR A 222 16.38 31.20 40.21
N GLN A 223 16.33 31.59 41.49
CA GLN A 223 17.16 31.00 42.56
C GLN A 223 16.65 29.63 43.08
N SER A 224 15.38 29.29 42.78
CA SER A 224 14.72 28.04 43.21
C SER A 224 14.86 26.88 42.20
N LYS A 225 15.32 27.16 40.98
CA LYS A 225 15.64 26.18 39.93
C LYS A 225 17.12 25.86 39.93
#